data_AF-A0A923C154-F1
#
_entry.id   AF-A0A923C154-F1
#
_cell.length_a   1.000
_cell.length_b   1.000
_cell.length_c   1.000
_cell.angle_alpha   90.00
_cell.angle_beta   90.00
_cell.angle_gamma   90.00
#
_symmetry.space_group_name_H-M   'P 1'
#
loop_
_entity.id
_entity.type
_entity.pdbx_description
1 polymer ?
#
loop_
_entity_poly.entity_id
_entity_poly.type
_entity_poly.pdbx_seq_one_letter_code
_entity_poly.pdbx_strand_id
1 'polypeptide(L)'
;MGDPTPQELVGEAGLDADMAAGVLPGLTAAMDALAQESGLSQAGRERALAQFRDNLSRLSAIAADRKAHQEIADVVIERPVFIIGLPRCGTSILHALIGADQQIRTPLQWEVAAPSPPPEAATFDTDPRADGFDAYVRENFTGP
;
A
#
# COMPACT_ATOMS: atom_id res chain seq x y z
N MET A 1 23.20 11.26 11.38
CA MET A 1 22.68 11.55 10.02
C MET A 1 21.26 12.03 10.24
N GLY A 2 20.89 13.19 9.72
CA GLY A 2 19.54 13.74 9.94
C GLY A 2 18.49 12.87 9.26
N ASP A 3 17.21 13.09 9.61
CA ASP A 3 16.11 12.49 8.86
C ASP A 3 16.18 12.94 7.39
N PRO A 4 15.84 12.05 6.44
CA PRO A 4 15.80 12.41 5.03
C PRO A 4 14.74 13.49 4.79
N THR A 5 14.92 14.28 3.73
CA THR A 5 13.91 15.18 3.20
C THR A 5 12.87 14.44 2.37
N PRO A 6 11.66 15.00 2.16
CA PRO A 6 10.67 14.42 1.24
C PRO A 6 11.21 14.21 -0.17
N GLN A 7 12.05 15.13 -0.67
CA GLN A 7 12.66 15.06 -1.99
C GLN A 7 13.65 13.91 -2.10
N GLU A 8 14.46 13.67 -1.06
CA GLU A 8 15.38 12.53 -1.01
C GLU A 8 14.60 11.21 -1.03
N LEU A 9 13.52 11.08 -0.25
CA LEU A 9 12.71 9.85 -0.23
C LEU A 9 12.05 9.57 -1.59
N VAL A 10 11.52 10.59 -2.26
CA VAL A 10 10.93 10.44 -3.61
C VAL A 10 12.00 10.09 -4.64
N GLY A 11 13.17 10.72 -4.55
CA GLY A 11 14.31 10.44 -5.44
C GLY A 11 14.85 9.02 -5.28
N GLU A 12 14.98 8.53 -4.05
CA GLU A 12 15.36 7.15 -3.76
C GLU A 12 14.36 6.12 -4.31
N ALA A 13 13.06 6.43 -4.24
CA ALA A 13 12.02 5.56 -4.78
C ALA A 13 12.00 5.51 -6.32
N GLY A 14 12.65 6.47 -7.00
CA GLY A 14 12.74 6.52 -8.45
C GLY A 14 11.41 6.86 -9.14
N LEU A 15 10.54 7.62 -8.48
CA LEU A 15 9.27 8.06 -9.07
C LEU A 15 9.53 9.04 -10.24
N ASP A 16 8.71 8.93 -11.30
CA ASP A 16 8.72 9.92 -12.38
C ASP A 16 8.21 11.29 -11.90
N ALA A 17 8.41 12.32 -12.74
CA ALA A 17 8.11 13.70 -12.37
C ALA A 17 6.63 13.95 -12.03
N ASP A 18 5.71 13.30 -12.75
CA ASP A 18 4.27 13.50 -12.56
C ASP A 18 3.83 12.85 -11.24
N MET A 19 4.28 11.62 -10.97
CA MET A 19 4.02 10.93 -9.71
C MET A 19 4.67 11.63 -8.52
N ALA A 20 5.92 12.08 -8.67
CA ALA A 20 6.62 12.85 -7.65
C ALA A 20 5.85 14.13 -7.29
N ALA A 21 5.37 14.87 -8.29
CA ALA A 21 4.58 16.09 -8.09
C ALA A 21 3.27 15.81 -7.33
N GLY A 22 2.60 14.69 -7.60
CA GLY A 22 1.37 14.29 -6.91
C GLY A 22 1.57 13.89 -5.44
N VAL A 23 2.71 13.29 -5.10
CA VAL A 23 2.98 12.75 -3.75
C VAL A 23 3.63 13.77 -2.81
N LEU A 24 4.50 14.63 -3.35
CA LEU A 24 5.31 15.57 -2.56
C LEU A 24 4.52 16.41 -1.55
N PRO A 25 3.35 17.00 -1.88
CA PRO A 25 2.61 17.81 -0.91
C PRO A 25 2.17 17.02 0.33
N GLY A 26 1.63 15.82 0.13
CA GLY A 26 1.16 14.95 1.22
C GLY A 26 2.31 14.39 2.04
N LEU A 27 3.39 13.96 1.38
CA LEU A 27 4.60 13.47 2.05
C LEU A 27 5.26 14.57 2.89
N THR A 28 5.37 15.79 2.36
CA THR A 28 5.92 16.94 3.08
C THR A 28 5.12 17.21 4.35
N ALA A 29 3.79 17.33 4.23
CA ALA A 29 2.93 17.57 5.39
C ALA A 29 3.02 16.44 6.44
N ALA A 30 3.11 15.17 6.00
CA ALA A 30 3.25 14.03 6.91
C ALA A 30 4.60 14.02 7.63
N MET A 31 5.70 14.36 6.95
CA MET A 31 7.03 14.42 7.53
C MET A 31 7.22 15.63 8.45
N ASP A 32 6.63 16.78 8.10
CA ASP A 32 6.60 17.95 8.98
C ASP A 32 5.85 17.62 10.28
N ALA A 33 4.71 16.94 10.19
CA ALA A 33 3.97 16.47 11.37
C ALA A 33 4.80 15.47 12.20
N LEU A 34 5.47 14.50 11.57
CA LEU A 34 6.36 13.57 12.25
C LEU A 34 7.52 14.28 12.94
N ALA A 35 8.07 15.33 12.35
CA ALA A 35 9.16 16.10 12.93
C ALA A 35 8.75 16.85 14.21
N GLN A 36 7.47 17.26 14.32
CA GLN A 36 6.91 17.91 15.51
C GLN A 36 6.45 16.93 16.59
N GLU A 37 6.42 15.62 16.31
CA GLU A 37 5.99 14.61 17.28
C GLU A 37 7.08 14.32 18.32
N SER A 38 6.80 14.67 19.57
CA SER A 38 7.74 14.50 20.70
C SER A 38 7.56 13.18 21.46
N GLY A 39 6.45 12.47 21.26
CA GLY A 39 6.11 11.25 22.01
C GLY A 39 6.68 9.95 21.44
N LEU A 40 7.34 10.00 20.27
CA LEU A 40 7.88 8.82 19.64
C LEU A 40 9.25 8.43 20.20
N SER A 41 9.42 7.13 20.45
CA SER A 41 10.76 6.57 20.63
C SER A 41 11.55 6.65 19.32
N GLN A 42 12.88 6.55 19.42
CA GLN A 42 13.74 6.49 18.23
C GLN A 42 13.31 5.36 17.28
N ALA A 43 13.05 4.15 17.81
CA ALA A 43 12.56 3.03 17.02
C ALA A 43 11.19 3.31 16.38
N GLY A 44 10.30 4.04 17.06
CA GLY A 44 9.03 4.47 16.49
C GLY A 44 9.20 5.43 15.30
N ARG A 45 10.12 6.39 15.43
CA ARG A 45 10.47 7.33 14.36
C ARG A 45 11.10 6.64 13.16
N GLU A 46 12.02 5.70 13.40
CA GLU A 46 12.64 4.89 12.34
C GLU A 46 11.60 4.05 11.59
N ARG A 47 10.64 3.44 12.30
CA ARG A 47 9.52 2.71 11.67
C ARG A 47 8.61 3.61 10.84
N ALA A 48 8.31 4.81 11.31
CA ALA A 48 7.49 5.77 10.55
C ALA A 48 8.18 6.18 9.24
N LEU A 49 9.48 6.46 9.28
CA LEU A 49 10.27 6.76 8.08
C LEU A 49 10.36 5.56 7.14
N ALA A 50 10.54 4.34 7.68
CA ALA A 50 10.52 3.11 6.88
C ALA A 50 9.17 2.92 6.18
N GLN A 51 8.06 3.20 6.87
CA GLN A 51 6.72 3.11 6.28
C GLN A 51 6.54 4.06 5.09
N PHE A 52 7.11 5.28 5.14
CA PHE A 52 7.10 6.18 3.98
C PHE A 52 7.90 5.61 2.80
N ARG A 53 9.10 5.08 3.06
CA ARG A 53 9.92 4.43 2.01
C ARG A 53 9.19 3.24 1.38
N ASP A 54 8.61 2.38 2.19
CA ASP A 54 7.87 1.20 1.71
C ASP A 54 6.69 1.61 0.82
N ASN A 55 5.94 2.63 1.21
CA ASN A 55 4.81 3.12 0.43
C ASN A 55 5.24 3.73 -0.91
N LEU A 56 6.32 4.52 -0.91
CA LEU A 56 6.89 5.09 -2.14
C LEU A 56 7.45 4.00 -3.07
N SER A 57 8.10 2.99 -2.51
CA SER A 57 8.59 1.83 -3.26
C SER A 57 7.45 1.05 -3.93
N ARG A 58 6.36 0.77 -3.19
CA ARG A 58 5.16 0.13 -3.77
C ARG A 58 4.55 0.96 -4.89
N LEU A 59 4.46 2.29 -4.71
CA LEU A 59 3.94 3.19 -5.74
C LEU A 59 4.83 3.18 -6.99
N SER A 60 6.14 3.21 -6.82
CA SER A 60 7.11 3.13 -7.92
C SER A 60 6.96 1.83 -8.70
N ALA A 61 6.81 0.69 -8.00
CA ALA A 61 6.57 -0.60 -8.63
C ALA A 61 5.26 -0.63 -9.43
N ILE A 62 4.16 -0.10 -8.88
CA ILE A 62 2.87 0.03 -9.60
C ILE A 62 3.03 0.93 -10.84
N ALA A 63 3.77 2.03 -10.74
CA ALA A 63 4.03 2.92 -11.88
C ALA A 63 4.84 2.21 -12.98
N ALA A 64 5.83 1.40 -12.59
CA ALA A 64 6.60 0.58 -13.51
C ALA A 64 5.72 -0.46 -14.22
N ASP A 65 4.83 -1.14 -13.49
CA ASP A 65 3.88 -2.09 -14.06
C ASP A 65 2.96 -1.43 -15.09
N ARG A 66 2.40 -0.25 -14.78
CA ARG A 66 1.55 0.52 -15.70
C ARG A 66 2.28 0.96 -16.97
N LYS A 67 3.60 1.17 -16.89
CA LYS A 67 4.44 1.50 -18.05
C LYS A 67 4.74 0.27 -18.90
N ALA A 68 4.99 -0.87 -18.25
CA ALA A 68 5.25 -2.15 -18.91
C ALA A 68 4.00 -2.74 -19.56
N HIS A 69 2.84 -2.53 -18.94
CA HIS A 69 1.53 -3.06 -19.31
C HIS A 69 0.57 -1.91 -19.59
N GLN A 70 0.68 -1.33 -20.78
CA GLN A 70 -0.16 -0.17 -21.18
C GLN A 70 -1.64 -0.53 -21.24
N GLU A 71 -1.97 -1.81 -21.47
CA GLU A 71 -3.33 -2.35 -21.46
C GLU A 71 -4.05 -2.18 -20.11
N ILE A 72 -3.32 -1.98 -19.01
CA ILE A 72 -3.91 -1.66 -17.69
C ILE A 72 -4.75 -0.37 -17.76
N ALA A 73 -4.36 0.60 -18.60
CA ALA A 73 -5.08 1.85 -18.75
C ALA A 73 -6.45 1.68 -19.45
N ASP A 74 -6.64 0.59 -20.20
CA ASP A 74 -7.87 0.32 -20.95
C ASP A 74 -8.90 -0.48 -20.13
N VAL A 75 -8.53 -0.96 -18.94
CA VAL A 75 -9.42 -1.73 -18.07
C VAL A 75 -10.53 -0.83 -17.51
N VAL A 76 -11.77 -1.13 -17.86
CA VAL A 76 -12.96 -0.43 -17.35
C VAL A 76 -13.44 -1.09 -16.07
N ILE A 77 -13.48 -0.32 -14.98
CA ILE A 77 -14.07 -0.75 -13.70
C ILE A 77 -15.55 -0.36 -13.68
N GLU A 78 -16.42 -1.31 -14.03
CA GLU A 78 -17.86 -1.09 -14.05
C GLU A 78 -18.49 -1.19 -12.66
N ARG A 79 -19.27 -0.17 -12.28
CA ARG A 79 -20.09 -0.15 -11.05
C ARG A 79 -19.32 -0.51 -9.77
N PRO A 80 -18.20 0.18 -9.45
CA PRO A 80 -17.46 -0.08 -8.22
C PRO A 80 -18.31 0.21 -6.98
N VAL A 81 -18.16 -0.63 -5.95
CA VAL A 81 -18.79 -0.45 -4.65
C VAL A 81 -17.77 0.11 -3.66
N PHE A 82 -18.09 1.24 -3.05
CA PHE A 82 -17.26 1.85 -2.00
C PHE A 82 -17.95 1.73 -0.64
N ILE A 83 -17.21 1.22 0.34
CA ILE A 83 -17.66 1.16 1.74
C ILE A 83 -16.98 2.32 2.47
N ILE A 84 -17.79 3.27 2.94
CA ILE A 84 -17.34 4.43 3.72
C ILE A 84 -18.04 4.45 5.07
N GLY A 85 -17.35 4.91 6.11
CA GLY A 85 -17.89 5.00 7.46
C GLY A 85 -16.81 5.31 8.48
N LEU A 86 -17.22 5.67 9.70
CA LEU A 86 -16.28 5.89 10.80
C LEU A 86 -15.57 4.57 11.17
N PRO A 87 -14.35 4.64 11.73
CA PRO A 87 -13.73 3.48 12.34
C PRO A 87 -14.69 2.83 13.35
N ARG A 88 -14.74 1.49 13.36
CA ARG A 88 -15.54 0.68 14.29
C ARG A 88 -17.07 0.70 14.07
N CYS A 89 -17.55 1.11 12.89
CA CYS A 89 -18.97 1.04 12.52
C CYS A 89 -19.37 -0.23 11.72
N GLY A 90 -18.64 -1.33 11.87
CA GLY A 90 -18.93 -2.58 11.16
C GLY A 90 -18.59 -2.56 9.66
N THR A 91 -17.83 -1.58 9.18
CA THR A 91 -17.38 -1.54 7.77
C THR A 91 -16.54 -2.77 7.41
N SER A 92 -15.76 -3.31 8.35
CA SER A 92 -14.98 -4.54 8.14
C SER A 92 -15.86 -5.78 7.92
N ILE A 93 -16.93 -5.96 8.71
CA ILE A 93 -17.84 -7.11 8.51
C ILE A 93 -18.65 -6.95 7.23
N LEU A 94 -19.08 -5.72 6.90
CA LEU A 94 -19.75 -5.43 5.63
C LEU A 94 -18.83 -5.73 4.43
N HIS A 95 -17.56 -5.33 4.49
CA HIS A 95 -16.58 -5.64 3.45
C HIS A 95 -16.40 -7.15 3.26
N ALA A 96 -16.31 -7.91 4.36
CA ALA A 96 -16.18 -9.36 4.30
C ALA A 96 -17.43 -10.05 3.72
N LEU A 97 -18.64 -9.58 4.08
CA LEU A 97 -19.89 -10.14 3.56
C LEU A 97 -20.05 -9.88 2.05
N ILE A 98 -19.72 -8.67 1.59
CA ILE A 98 -19.75 -8.32 0.17
C ILE A 98 -18.70 -9.12 -0.60
N GLY A 99 -17.48 -9.24 -0.07
CA GLY A 99 -16.40 -10.00 -0.69
C GLY A 99 -16.60 -11.52 -0.74
N ALA A 100 -17.63 -12.07 -0.07
CA ALA A 100 -17.97 -13.48 -0.15
C ALA A 100 -18.75 -13.85 -1.43
N ASP A 101 -19.28 -12.86 -2.16
CA ASP A 101 -19.93 -13.07 -3.45
C ASP A 101 -18.87 -13.31 -4.55
N GLN A 102 -18.97 -14.43 -5.27
CA GLN A 102 -18.05 -14.81 -6.35
C GLN A 102 -18.06 -13.83 -7.54
N GLN A 103 -19.11 -13.01 -7.68
CA GLN A 103 -19.20 -11.98 -8.70
C GLN A 103 -18.49 -10.67 -8.29
N ILE A 104 -18.05 -10.57 -7.04
CA ILE A 104 -17.41 -9.38 -6.49
C ILE A 104 -15.94 -9.65 -6.23
N ARG A 105 -15.09 -8.72 -6.66
CA ARG A 105 -13.67 -8.74 -6.37
C ARG A 105 -13.31 -7.70 -5.32
N THR A 106 -12.80 -8.15 -4.18
CA THR A 106 -12.18 -7.29 -3.15
C THR A 106 -10.66 -7.44 -3.17
N PRO A 107 -9.86 -6.38 -3.00
CA PRO A 107 -8.41 -6.52 -2.84
C PRO A 107 -8.08 -7.40 -1.62
N LEU A 108 -7.27 -8.43 -1.84
CA LEU A 108 -6.78 -9.27 -0.74
C LEU A 108 -5.63 -8.54 -0.03
N GLN A 109 -5.46 -8.81 1.26
CA GLN A 109 -4.45 -8.12 2.07
C GLN A 109 -3.03 -8.30 1.53
N TRP A 110 -2.71 -9.51 1.05
CA TRP A 110 -1.39 -9.79 0.46
C TRP A 110 -1.17 -9.02 -0.86
N GLU A 111 -2.22 -8.80 -1.66
CA GLU A 111 -2.13 -8.00 -2.89
C GLU A 111 -1.86 -6.53 -2.56
N VAL A 112 -2.47 -6.01 -1.50
CA VAL A 112 -2.22 -4.63 -1.05
C VAL A 112 -0.81 -4.51 -0.45
N ALA A 113 -0.34 -5.53 0.27
CA ALA A 113 0.98 -5.54 0.88
C ALA A 113 2.11 -5.66 -0.16
N ALA A 114 1.89 -6.43 -1.23
CA ALA A 114 2.84 -6.69 -2.31
C ALA A 114 2.15 -6.62 -3.70
N PRO A 115 1.80 -5.41 -4.17
CA PRO A 115 0.96 -5.21 -5.35
C PRO A 115 1.67 -5.48 -6.69
N SER A 116 3.00 -5.52 -6.68
CA SER A 116 3.83 -5.68 -7.86
C SER A 116 4.80 -6.87 -7.70
N PRO A 117 5.02 -7.67 -8.75
CA PRO A 117 4.33 -7.62 -10.05
C PRO A 117 2.84 -8.00 -9.90
N PRO A 118 1.94 -7.60 -10.81
CA PRO A 118 0.54 -7.97 -10.72
C PRO A 118 0.41 -9.51 -10.75
N PRO A 119 -0.46 -10.12 -9.92
CA PRO A 119 -0.62 -11.58 -9.94
C PRO A 119 -1.20 -12.07 -11.26
N GLU A 120 -0.71 -13.20 -11.74
CA GLU A 120 -1.24 -13.85 -12.94
C GLU A 120 -2.50 -14.64 -12.61
N ALA A 121 -3.52 -14.57 -13.49
CA ALA A 121 -4.78 -15.28 -13.28
C ALA A 121 -4.59 -16.80 -13.14
N ALA A 122 -3.61 -17.39 -13.83
CA ALA A 122 -3.35 -18.82 -13.82
C ALA A 122 -2.77 -19.33 -12.49
N THR A 123 -2.07 -18.47 -11.74
CA THR A 123 -1.39 -18.84 -10.50
C THR A 123 -1.95 -18.08 -9.30
N PHE A 124 -3.06 -17.35 -9.45
CA PHE A 124 -3.59 -16.46 -8.43
C PHE A 124 -3.84 -17.18 -7.09
N ASP A 125 -4.49 -18.34 -7.14
CA ASP A 125 -4.83 -19.13 -5.95
C ASP A 125 -3.62 -19.83 -5.30
N THR A 126 -2.47 -19.83 -5.98
CA THR A 126 -1.22 -20.45 -5.52
C THR A 126 -0.07 -19.44 -5.52
N ASP A 127 -0.37 -18.14 -5.46
CA ASP A 127 0.66 -17.10 -5.47
C ASP A 127 1.45 -17.16 -4.16
N PRO A 128 2.79 -17.32 -4.21
CA PRO A 128 3.61 -17.49 -3.01
C PRO A 128 3.57 -16.28 -2.08
N ARG A 129 3.15 -15.10 -2.56
CA ARG A 129 2.97 -13.91 -1.73
C ARG A 129 1.84 -14.06 -0.73
N ALA A 130 0.79 -14.84 -1.06
CA ALA A 130 -0.30 -15.11 -0.13
C ALA A 130 0.22 -15.88 1.09
N ASP A 131 0.91 -17.00 0.87
CA ASP A 131 1.53 -17.81 1.94
C ASP A 131 2.56 -17.02 2.74
N GLY A 132 3.38 -16.21 2.05
CA GLY A 132 4.36 -15.34 2.69
C GLY A 132 3.72 -14.29 3.59
N PHE A 133 2.60 -13.70 3.15
CA PHE A 133 1.85 -12.74 3.96
C PHE A 133 1.19 -13.41 5.16
N ASP A 134 0.62 -14.61 5.00
CA ASP A 134 0.06 -15.38 6.11
C ASP A 134 1.10 -15.74 7.16
N ALA A 135 2.32 -16.10 6.73
CA ALA A 135 3.45 -16.32 7.63
C ALA A 135 3.84 -15.04 8.38
N TYR A 136 3.95 -13.91 7.68
CA TYR A 136 4.20 -12.60 8.29
C TYR A 136 3.13 -12.24 9.33
N VAL A 137 1.84 -12.44 9.00
CA VAL A 137 0.74 -12.14 9.93
C VAL A 137 0.84 -12.98 11.19
N ARG A 138 1.13 -14.27 11.04
CA ARG A 138 1.30 -15.21 12.16
C ARG A 138 2.47 -14.83 13.05
N GLU A 139 3.59 -14.40 12.47
CA GLU A 139 4.77 -14.00 13.25
C GLU A 139 4.54 -12.68 14.01
N ASN A 140 3.79 -11.74 13.43
CA ASN A 140 3.74 -10.36 13.93
C ASN A 140 2.45 -9.99 14.68
N PHE A 141 1.33 -10.66 14.44
CA PHE A 141 0.01 -10.23 14.92
C PHE A 141 -0.81 -11.28 15.66
N THR A 142 -0.45 -12.56 15.61
CA THR A 142 -1.24 -13.60 16.30
C THR A 142 -0.82 -13.87 17.74
N GLY A 143 0.26 -13.26 18.23
CA GLY A 143 0.80 -13.51 19.58
C GLY A 143 1.27 -14.97 19.77
N PRO A 144 1.87 -15.31 20.92
CA PRO A 144 2.11 -16.69 21.32
C PRO A 144 0.82 -17.44 21.67
#